data_AF-U6DB67-F1
#
_entry.id   AF-U6DB67-F1
#
_cell.length_a   1.000
_cell.length_b   1.000
_cell.length_c   1.000
_cell.angle_alpha   90.00
_cell.angle_beta   90.00
_cell.angle_gamma   90.00
#
_symmetry.space_group_name_H-M   'P 1'
#
loop_
_entity.id
_entity.type
_entity.pdbx_description
1 polymer ?
#
loop_
_entity_poly.entity_id
_entity_poly.type
_entity_poly.pdbx_seq_one_letter_code
_entity_poly.pdbx_strand_id
1 'polypeptide(L)'
;PGGPRPRELRLICIYFSTAYFFQNANSLVLNNYVLGAQLGQGHVSNLNEPISISFQHNQSLEGYMVTCVFWKEGASKHYWGAWSPEGCRTEQLSPSRVLCRCNHLSYFAVLMQLSQAPVPRELLVPLIYISLVGCSISIVSSLLTILLHFQARKQGDSMTRIHMNLHASVLLLNVAFLLSPLPATPPVPGSACTAVAAILHFALLSCLTWTAIEGFNLYLLLGRVYNIYIRR
;
A
#
# COMPACT_ATOMS: atom_id res chain seq x y z
N PRO A 1 -50.51 -43.29 -2.97
CA PRO A 1 -49.03 -43.27 -3.11
C PRO A 1 -48.56 -41.93 -3.70
N GLY A 2 -48.54 -40.88 -2.87
CA GLY A 2 -47.96 -39.58 -3.22
C GLY A 2 -46.61 -39.44 -2.54
N GLY A 3 -45.58 -40.06 -3.11
CA GLY A 3 -44.20 -39.82 -2.65
C GLY A 3 -43.82 -38.35 -2.91
N PRO A 4 -43.09 -37.69 -1.99
CA PRO A 4 -42.63 -36.32 -2.23
C PRO A 4 -41.77 -36.29 -3.49
N ARG A 5 -42.11 -35.39 -4.42
CA ARG A 5 -41.32 -35.15 -5.65
C ARG A 5 -39.89 -34.80 -5.24
N PRO A 6 -38.86 -35.40 -5.87
CA PRO A 6 -37.47 -35.04 -5.60
C PRO A 6 -37.31 -33.54 -5.86
N ARG A 7 -36.79 -32.80 -4.88
CA ARG A 7 -36.43 -31.39 -5.08
C ARG A 7 -35.26 -31.35 -6.05
N GLU A 8 -35.47 -30.86 -7.26
CA GLU A 8 -34.39 -30.58 -8.20
C GLU A 8 -33.52 -29.45 -7.64
N LEU A 9 -32.35 -29.80 -7.14
CA LEU A 9 -31.36 -28.83 -6.68
C LEU A 9 -30.47 -28.47 -7.86
N ARG A 10 -30.52 -27.21 -8.30
CA ARG A 10 -29.67 -26.67 -9.36
C ARG A 10 -28.50 -25.91 -8.75
N LEU A 11 -27.30 -26.44 -8.89
CA LEU A 11 -26.07 -25.73 -8.55
C LEU A 11 -25.71 -24.77 -9.69
N ILE A 12 -25.53 -23.50 -9.34
CA ILE A 12 -25.12 -22.43 -10.25
C ILE A 12 -23.70 -22.03 -9.85
N CYS A 13 -22.76 -22.20 -10.77
CA CYS A 13 -21.39 -21.73 -10.63
C CYS A 13 -21.18 -20.50 -11.50
N ILE A 14 -20.60 -19.45 -10.93
CA ILE A 14 -20.34 -18.18 -11.60
C ILE A 14 -18.85 -17.89 -11.48
N TYR A 15 -18.23 -17.44 -12.57
CA TYR A 15 -16.83 -17.06 -12.57
C TYR A 15 -16.70 -15.59 -12.97
N PHE A 16 -16.03 -14.80 -12.13
CA PHE A 16 -15.68 -13.42 -12.42
C PHE A 16 -14.17 -13.32 -12.62
N SER A 17 -13.78 -12.79 -13.79
CA SER A 17 -12.38 -12.46 -14.10
C SER A 17 -11.92 -11.14 -13.50
N THR A 18 -12.83 -10.37 -12.88
CA THR A 18 -12.54 -9.10 -12.23
C THR A 18 -13.20 -9.04 -10.85
N ALA A 19 -12.48 -8.45 -9.89
CA ALA A 19 -12.97 -8.24 -8.53
C ALA A 19 -13.65 -6.85 -8.35
N TYR A 20 -14.03 -6.16 -9.45
CA TYR A 20 -14.52 -4.78 -9.39
C TYR A 20 -15.79 -4.62 -8.54
N PHE A 21 -16.65 -5.64 -8.50
CA PHE A 21 -17.86 -5.64 -7.67
C PHE A 21 -17.59 -5.98 -6.19
N PHE A 22 -16.38 -6.43 -5.87
CA PHE A 22 -15.98 -6.96 -4.57
C PHE A 22 -14.85 -6.11 -3.96
N GLN A 23 -15.05 -4.79 -3.91
CA GLN A 23 -14.05 -3.85 -3.41
C GLN A 23 -14.10 -3.77 -1.88
N ASN A 24 -12.97 -4.08 -1.24
CA ASN A 24 -12.71 -3.76 0.16
C ASN A 24 -11.36 -3.04 0.24
N ALA A 25 -11.24 -2.08 1.15
CA ALA A 25 -9.99 -1.34 1.32
C ALA A 25 -8.87 -2.31 1.73
N ASN A 26 -7.74 -2.26 1.02
CA ASN A 26 -6.48 -2.96 1.31
C ASN A 26 -6.47 -4.49 1.10
N SER A 27 -7.37 -5.04 0.29
CA SER A 27 -7.43 -6.48 0.03
C SER A 27 -6.94 -6.81 -1.40
N LEU A 28 -5.78 -7.45 -1.55
CA LEU A 28 -5.29 -7.94 -2.84
C LEU A 28 -5.87 -9.33 -3.13
N VAL A 29 -6.64 -9.47 -4.20
CA VAL A 29 -7.22 -10.75 -4.62
C VAL A 29 -6.27 -11.45 -5.61
N LEU A 30 -5.97 -12.72 -5.36
CA LEU A 30 -5.12 -13.55 -6.23
C LEU A 30 -5.72 -13.62 -7.64
N ASN A 31 -4.95 -13.15 -8.64
CA ASN A 31 -5.36 -13.07 -10.05
C ASN A 31 -6.68 -12.32 -10.32
N ASN A 32 -7.22 -11.57 -9.36
CA ASN A 32 -8.56 -10.95 -9.44
C ASN A 32 -9.70 -11.93 -9.73
N TYR A 33 -9.52 -13.22 -9.42
CA TYR A 33 -10.52 -14.25 -9.68
C TYR A 33 -11.48 -14.41 -8.50
N VAL A 34 -12.77 -14.39 -8.81
CA VAL A 34 -13.85 -14.69 -7.85
C VAL A 34 -14.71 -15.82 -8.39
N LEU A 35 -14.88 -16.86 -7.58
CA LEU A 35 -15.67 -18.05 -7.90
C LEU A 35 -16.93 -18.06 -7.05
N GLY A 36 -18.09 -17.88 -7.68
CA GLY A 36 -19.39 -18.05 -7.07
C GLY A 36 -19.89 -19.48 -7.18
N ALA A 37 -20.43 -20.02 -6.10
CA ALA A 37 -21.23 -21.23 -6.10
C ALA A 37 -22.49 -20.96 -5.28
N GLN A 38 -23.67 -21.15 -5.87
CA GLN A 38 -24.95 -20.93 -5.20
C GLN A 38 -25.97 -21.97 -5.64
N LEU A 39 -26.94 -22.27 -4.77
CA LEU A 39 -28.06 -23.12 -5.12
C LEU A 39 -29.21 -22.25 -5.61
N GLY A 40 -29.90 -22.65 -6.68
CA GLY A 40 -31.02 -21.88 -7.24
C GLY A 40 -32.18 -21.61 -6.27
N GLN A 41 -32.24 -22.29 -5.12
CA GLN A 41 -33.30 -22.15 -4.11
C GLN A 41 -32.74 -21.96 -2.68
N GLY A 42 -31.91 -20.95 -2.46
CA GLY A 42 -31.60 -20.44 -1.13
C GLY A 42 -30.11 -20.43 -0.75
N HIS A 43 -29.82 -19.83 0.41
CA HIS A 43 -28.48 -19.79 0.96
C HIS A 43 -28.14 -21.10 1.68
N VAL A 44 -26.97 -21.67 1.37
CA VAL A 44 -26.53 -22.95 1.95
C VAL A 44 -25.32 -22.68 2.83
N SER A 45 -25.42 -23.05 4.10
CA SER A 45 -24.36 -22.95 5.10
C SER A 45 -24.34 -24.22 5.96
N ASN A 46 -23.24 -24.44 6.68
CA ASN A 46 -23.02 -25.61 7.55
C ASN A 46 -23.13 -26.96 6.82
N LEU A 47 -22.52 -27.03 5.63
CA LEU A 47 -22.34 -28.29 4.91
C LEU A 47 -21.50 -29.26 5.76
N ASN A 48 -21.99 -30.49 5.90
CA ASN A 48 -21.30 -31.55 6.64
C ASN A 48 -20.02 -32.00 5.91
N GLU A 49 -20.08 -32.01 4.57
CA GLU A 49 -18.91 -32.18 3.70
C GLU A 49 -18.60 -30.83 3.02
N PRO A 50 -17.45 -30.20 3.32
CA PRO A 50 -17.10 -28.89 2.76
C PRO A 50 -16.79 -29.01 1.27
N ILE A 51 -17.14 -27.97 0.51
CA ILE A 51 -16.76 -27.88 -0.90
C ILE A 51 -15.28 -27.58 -1.05
N SER A 52 -14.65 -28.15 -2.06
CA SER A 52 -13.24 -27.95 -2.38
C SER A 52 -13.09 -27.11 -3.65
N ILE A 53 -12.51 -25.91 -3.51
CA ILE A 53 -12.29 -24.98 -4.63
C ILE A 53 -10.79 -24.80 -4.82
N SER A 54 -10.28 -25.11 -6.01
CA SER A 54 -8.87 -24.96 -6.34
C SER A 54 -8.60 -23.70 -7.15
N PHE A 55 -7.71 -22.85 -6.66
CA PHE A 55 -7.18 -21.68 -7.37
C PHE A 55 -5.78 -21.99 -7.85
N GLN A 56 -5.57 -21.89 -9.16
CA GLN A 56 -4.26 -22.10 -9.79
C GLN A 56 -3.60 -20.76 -10.08
N HIS A 57 -2.30 -20.67 -9.84
CA HIS A 57 -1.53 -19.44 -10.05
C HIS A 57 -0.10 -19.73 -10.50
N ASN A 58 0.48 -18.77 -11.23
CA ASN A 58 1.85 -18.84 -11.73
C ASN A 58 2.81 -17.90 -10.96
N GLN A 59 2.30 -17.16 -9.99
CA GLN A 59 3.07 -16.18 -9.21
C GLN A 59 3.65 -16.84 -7.96
N SER A 60 4.86 -16.44 -7.54
CA SER A 60 5.40 -16.85 -6.24
C SER A 60 4.58 -16.21 -5.11
N LEU A 61 4.11 -17.03 -4.18
CA LEU A 61 3.41 -16.59 -2.97
C LEU A 61 4.39 -16.41 -1.79
N GLU A 62 5.69 -16.46 -2.03
CA GLU A 62 6.70 -16.22 -0.99
C GLU A 62 6.55 -14.81 -0.40
N GLY A 63 6.48 -14.72 0.93
CA GLY A 63 6.29 -13.46 1.64
C GLY A 63 4.84 -12.97 1.72
N TYR A 64 3.86 -13.70 1.15
CA TYR A 64 2.44 -13.40 1.28
C TYR A 64 1.75 -14.39 2.23
N MET A 65 0.91 -13.86 3.13
CA MET A 65 -0.10 -14.65 3.82
C MET A 65 -1.29 -14.82 2.87
N VAL A 66 -1.65 -16.07 2.63
CA VAL A 66 -2.72 -16.43 1.70
C VAL A 66 -3.89 -16.99 2.48
N THR A 67 -5.06 -16.40 2.26
CA THR A 67 -6.27 -16.74 3.01
C THR A 67 -7.46 -16.88 2.07
N CYS A 68 -8.11 -18.05 2.11
CA CYS A 68 -9.40 -18.27 1.46
C CYS A 68 -10.48 -17.46 2.17
N VAL A 69 -11.20 -16.65 1.41
CA VAL A 69 -12.26 -15.77 1.91
C VAL A 69 -13.50 -15.88 1.06
N PHE A 70 -14.63 -15.50 1.62
CA PHE A 70 -15.87 -15.30 0.89
C PHE A 70 -16.40 -13.89 1.05
N TRP A 71 -17.23 -13.46 0.10
CA TRP A 71 -17.88 -12.17 0.16
C TRP A 71 -19.09 -12.19 1.10
N LYS A 72 -19.01 -11.45 2.20
CA LYS A 72 -20.09 -11.28 3.16
C LYS A 72 -20.81 -9.97 2.87
N GLU A 73 -22.01 -10.07 2.28
CA GLU A 73 -22.87 -8.92 2.00
C GLU A 73 -23.27 -8.20 3.30
N GLY A 74 -23.33 -6.87 3.27
CA GLY A 74 -23.75 -6.04 4.42
C GLY A 74 -22.75 -5.97 5.59
N ALA A 75 -21.56 -6.56 5.46
CA ALA A 75 -20.55 -6.56 6.52
C ALA A 75 -19.77 -5.24 6.66
N SER A 76 -19.94 -4.28 5.75
CA SER A 76 -19.26 -2.97 5.76
C SER A 76 -20.26 -1.82 5.75
N LYS A 77 -19.89 -0.70 6.39
CA LYS A 77 -20.67 0.56 6.36
C LYS A 77 -20.44 1.37 5.08
N HIS A 78 -19.32 1.16 4.39
CA HIS A 78 -18.91 1.95 3.22
C HIS A 78 -19.03 1.19 1.89
N TYR A 79 -19.04 -0.14 1.93
CA TYR A 79 -19.10 -1.01 0.75
C TYR A 79 -20.28 -1.98 0.90
N TRP A 80 -20.76 -2.56 -0.22
CA TRP A 80 -21.85 -3.54 -0.21
C TRP A 80 -21.54 -4.84 0.56
N GLY A 81 -20.29 -5.06 0.94
CA GLY A 81 -19.87 -6.22 1.72
C GLY A 81 -18.42 -6.13 2.16
N ALA A 82 -17.92 -7.22 2.74
CA ALA A 82 -16.52 -7.37 3.10
C ALA A 82 -16.08 -8.83 2.93
N TRP A 83 -14.78 -9.03 2.70
CA TRP A 83 -14.17 -10.36 2.68
C TRP A 83 -14.11 -10.95 4.10
N SER A 84 -14.57 -12.19 4.26
CA SER A 84 -14.52 -12.93 5.53
C SER A 84 -13.90 -14.31 5.34
N PRO A 85 -12.99 -14.76 6.23
CA PRO A 85 -12.46 -16.13 6.21
C PRO A 85 -13.37 -17.15 6.94
N GLU A 86 -14.50 -16.71 7.52
CA GLU A 86 -15.37 -17.56 8.33
C GLU A 86 -15.88 -18.79 7.54
N GLY A 87 -15.76 -19.98 8.14
CA GLY A 87 -16.23 -21.23 7.53
C GLY A 87 -15.37 -21.73 6.36
N CYS A 88 -14.25 -21.07 6.06
CA CYS A 88 -13.28 -21.47 5.04
C CYS A 88 -11.92 -21.86 5.65
N ARG A 89 -11.29 -22.88 5.07
CA ARG A 89 -9.92 -23.30 5.38
C ARG A 89 -9.04 -23.21 4.15
N THR A 90 -7.85 -22.66 4.33
CA THR A 90 -6.83 -22.52 3.27
C THR A 90 -5.84 -23.67 3.37
N GLU A 91 -5.65 -24.39 2.28
CA GLU A 91 -4.67 -25.47 2.16
C GLU A 91 -3.79 -25.22 0.93
N GLN A 92 -2.48 -25.08 1.14
CA GLN A 92 -1.53 -24.90 0.05
C GLN A 92 -0.96 -26.27 -0.35
N LEU A 93 -1.57 -26.91 -1.35
CA LEU A 93 -1.14 -28.23 -1.82
C LEU A 93 0.13 -28.17 -2.67
N SER A 94 0.40 -27.04 -3.32
CA SER A 94 1.56 -26.87 -4.20
C SER A 94 1.96 -25.40 -4.31
N PRO A 95 3.18 -25.08 -4.76
CA PRO A 95 3.63 -23.71 -4.99
C PRO A 95 2.80 -22.93 -6.02
N SER A 96 1.98 -23.62 -6.82
CA SER A 96 1.14 -23.05 -7.89
C SER A 96 -0.36 -23.31 -7.69
N ARG A 97 -0.76 -23.85 -6.53
CA ARG A 97 -2.16 -24.22 -6.27
C ARG A 97 -2.55 -24.02 -4.81
N VAL A 98 -3.59 -23.23 -4.61
CA VAL A 98 -4.25 -22.99 -3.33
C VAL A 98 -5.61 -23.67 -3.35
N LEU A 99 -5.92 -24.47 -2.32
CA LEU A 99 -7.20 -25.14 -2.14
C LEU A 99 -7.97 -24.50 -0.99
N CYS A 100 -9.19 -24.09 -1.28
CA CYS A 100 -10.13 -23.58 -0.30
C CYS A 100 -11.17 -24.63 0.02
N ARG A 101 -11.27 -25.01 1.30
CA ARG A 101 -12.34 -25.87 1.81
C ARG A 101 -13.34 -25.04 2.60
N CYS A 102 -14.54 -24.85 2.06
CA CYS A 102 -15.57 -24.00 2.69
C CYS A 102 -16.85 -24.78 2.97
N ASN A 103 -17.52 -24.47 4.07
CA ASN A 103 -18.75 -25.17 4.50
C ASN A 103 -20.05 -24.46 4.08
N HIS A 104 -19.97 -23.53 3.13
CA HIS A 104 -21.11 -22.77 2.61
C HIS A 104 -20.98 -22.55 1.11
N LEU A 105 -22.05 -22.05 0.50
CA LEU A 105 -22.13 -21.68 -0.91
C LEU A 105 -22.26 -20.15 -1.01
N SER A 106 -21.26 -19.49 -1.59
CA SER A 106 -21.17 -18.04 -1.74
C SER A 106 -20.19 -17.66 -2.87
N TYR A 107 -19.62 -16.47 -2.82
CA TYR A 107 -18.57 -15.96 -3.71
C TYR A 107 -17.22 -16.01 -3.01
N PHE A 108 -16.33 -16.85 -3.52
CA PHE A 108 -15.03 -17.16 -2.94
C PHE A 108 -13.90 -16.47 -3.69
N ALA A 109 -12.89 -16.07 -2.95
CA ALA A 109 -11.65 -15.53 -3.47
C ALA A 109 -10.48 -15.98 -2.59
N VAL A 110 -9.28 -15.89 -3.14
CA VAL A 110 -8.05 -16.04 -2.37
C VAL A 110 -7.46 -14.66 -2.14
N LEU A 111 -7.36 -14.26 -0.88
CA LEU A 111 -6.78 -12.98 -0.49
C LEU A 111 -5.29 -13.15 -0.19
N MET A 112 -4.50 -12.24 -0.75
CA MET A 112 -3.08 -12.10 -0.49
C MET A 112 -2.89 -10.89 0.42
N GLN A 113 -2.28 -11.11 1.56
CA GLN A 113 -1.79 -10.04 2.42
C GLN A 113 -0.27 -10.16 2.48
N LEU A 114 0.45 -9.05 2.51
CA LEU A 114 1.87 -9.11 2.84
C LEU A 114 1.97 -9.81 4.20
N SER A 115 2.67 -10.94 4.27
CA SER A 115 2.83 -11.63 5.54
C SER A 115 3.51 -10.65 6.50
N GLN A 116 2.98 -10.52 7.73
CA GLN A 116 3.68 -9.82 8.81
C GLN A 116 4.94 -10.58 9.24
N ALA A 117 5.41 -11.57 8.46
CA ALA A 117 6.74 -12.09 8.63
C ALA A 117 7.69 -10.89 8.55
N PRO A 118 8.50 -10.65 9.60
CA PRO A 118 9.43 -9.53 9.59
C PRO A 118 10.24 -9.63 8.32
N VAL A 119 10.27 -8.54 7.54
CA VAL A 119 11.20 -8.38 6.42
C VAL A 119 12.54 -8.97 6.87
N PRO A 120 13.15 -9.89 6.11
CA PRO A 120 14.34 -10.59 6.55
C PRO A 120 15.31 -9.60 7.19
N ARG A 121 15.75 -9.85 8.43
CA ARG A 121 16.59 -8.90 9.17
C ARG A 121 17.83 -8.50 8.35
N GLU A 122 18.32 -9.43 7.54
CA GLU A 122 19.39 -9.26 6.56
C GLU A 122 19.16 -8.11 5.55
N LEU A 123 17.91 -7.80 5.19
CA LEU A 123 17.54 -6.74 4.26
C LEU A 123 17.11 -5.45 4.97
N LEU A 124 16.45 -5.57 6.13
CA LEU A 124 15.97 -4.42 6.89
C LEU A 124 17.12 -3.63 7.53
N VAL A 125 18.12 -4.32 8.07
CA VAL A 125 19.26 -3.70 8.77
C VAL A 125 20.09 -2.80 7.84
N PRO A 126 20.48 -3.22 6.62
CA PRO A 126 21.17 -2.35 5.68
C PRO A 126 20.36 -1.11 5.30
N LEU A 127 19.06 -1.25 5.05
CA LEU A 127 18.20 -0.11 4.70
C LEU A 127 18.13 0.90 5.84
N ILE A 128 17.87 0.45 7.07
CA ILE A 128 17.85 1.33 8.25
C ILE A 128 19.20 2.02 8.41
N TYR A 129 20.30 1.30 8.25
CA TYR A 129 21.64 1.85 8.39
C TYR A 129 21.95 2.93 7.35
N ILE A 130 21.69 2.64 6.06
CA ILE A 130 21.92 3.59 4.97
C ILE A 130 21.05 4.83 5.16
N SER A 131 19.77 4.65 5.47
CA SER A 131 18.87 5.78 5.71
C SER A 131 19.27 6.59 6.95
N LEU A 132 19.67 5.95 8.04
CA LEU A 132 20.10 6.64 9.26
C LEU A 132 21.34 7.49 9.01
N VAL A 133 22.36 6.93 8.37
CA VAL A 133 23.61 7.64 8.05
C VAL A 133 23.33 8.76 7.05
N GLY A 134 22.60 8.46 5.97
CA GLY A 134 22.24 9.43 4.93
C GLY A 134 21.45 10.61 5.50
N CYS A 135 20.36 10.34 6.22
CA CYS A 135 19.54 11.39 6.83
C CYS A 135 20.34 12.22 7.84
N SER A 136 21.20 11.59 8.65
CA SER A 136 22.03 12.31 9.62
C SER A 136 22.98 13.30 8.95
N ILE A 137 23.68 12.87 7.90
CA ILE A 137 24.58 13.73 7.11
C ILE A 137 23.79 14.88 6.48
N SER A 138 22.63 14.60 5.88
CA SER A 138 21.77 15.62 5.27
C SER A 138 21.22 16.64 6.27
N ILE A 139 20.88 16.23 7.49
CA ILE A 139 20.43 17.12 8.55
C ILE A 139 21.57 18.05 8.97
N VAL A 140 22.75 17.50 9.25
CA VAL A 140 23.92 18.28 9.68
C VAL A 140 24.32 19.29 8.60
N SER A 141 24.39 18.87 7.34
CA SER A 141 24.75 19.78 6.24
C SER A 141 23.69 20.87 6.02
N SER A 142 22.40 20.53 6.06
CA SER A 142 21.33 21.52 5.89
C SER A 142 21.30 22.54 7.02
N LEU A 143 21.47 22.10 8.27
CA LEU A 143 21.58 22.99 9.43
C LEU A 143 22.78 23.93 9.30
N LEU A 144 23.95 23.40 8.91
CA LEU A 144 25.14 24.20 8.71
C LEU A 144 24.92 25.28 7.65
N THR A 145 24.34 24.93 6.49
CA THR A 145 24.03 25.90 5.43
C THR A 145 23.08 27.00 5.90
N ILE A 146 22.01 26.65 6.62
CA ILE A 146 21.04 27.61 7.16
C ILE A 146 21.71 28.55 8.18
N LEU A 147 22.53 28.00 9.09
CA LEU A 147 23.25 28.77 10.10
C LEU A 147 24.26 29.74 9.48
N LEU A 148 25.07 29.27 8.53
CA LEU A 148 26.02 30.11 7.80
C LEU A 148 25.32 31.26 7.07
N HIS A 149 24.17 30.99 6.43
CA HIS A 149 23.37 32.03 5.80
C HIS A 149 22.89 33.10 6.79
N PHE A 150 22.41 32.68 7.97
CA PHE A 150 21.95 33.61 9.00
C PHE A 150 23.10 34.45 9.58
N GLN A 151 24.25 33.83 9.85
CA GLN A 151 25.45 34.50 10.34
C GLN A 151 26.03 35.49 9.34
N ALA A 152 26.01 35.14 8.05
CA ALA A 152 26.51 36.01 6.99
C ALA A 152 25.66 37.28 6.78
N ARG A 153 24.50 37.40 7.44
CA ARG A 153 23.55 38.55 7.33
C ARG A 153 23.31 38.97 5.87
N LYS A 154 23.44 38.03 4.94
CA LYS A 154 23.46 38.34 3.51
C LYS A 154 22.07 38.78 3.11
N GLN A 155 21.92 39.99 2.56
CA GLN A 155 20.67 40.45 1.98
C GLN A 155 20.30 39.47 0.86
N GLY A 156 19.37 38.57 1.14
CA GLY A 156 19.16 37.37 0.33
C GLY A 156 18.65 37.73 -1.05
N ASP A 157 19.47 37.45 -2.08
CA ASP A 157 19.00 37.44 -3.46
C ASP A 157 17.91 36.36 -3.61
N SER A 158 17.08 36.50 -4.65
CA SER A 158 16.04 35.54 -5.04
C SER A 158 16.54 34.08 -5.03
N MET A 159 17.74 33.83 -5.56
CA MET A 159 18.42 32.53 -5.53
C MET A 159 18.70 32.02 -4.10
N THR A 160 19.16 32.91 -3.21
CA THR A 160 19.47 32.56 -1.81
C THR A 160 18.21 32.15 -1.06
N ARG A 161 17.07 32.81 -1.33
CA ARG A 161 15.78 32.44 -0.75
C ARG A 161 15.30 31.07 -1.21
N ILE A 162 15.48 30.74 -2.50
CA ILE A 162 15.13 29.43 -3.06
C ILE A 162 15.94 28.33 -2.38
N HIS A 163 17.27 28.47 -2.31
CA HIS A 163 18.13 27.49 -1.64
C HIS A 163 17.79 27.33 -0.15
N MET A 164 17.49 28.42 0.55
CA MET A 164 17.15 28.36 1.97
C MET A 164 15.84 27.59 2.20
N ASN A 165 14.82 27.80 1.36
CA ASN A 165 13.58 27.04 1.42
C ASN A 165 13.79 25.56 1.05
N LEU A 166 14.64 25.27 0.06
CA LEU A 166 15.00 23.89 -0.28
C LEU A 166 15.65 23.17 0.92
N HIS A 167 16.68 23.78 1.54
CA HIS A 167 17.33 23.21 2.72
C HIS A 167 16.37 23.06 3.91
N ALA A 168 15.43 23.99 4.10
CA ALA A 168 14.39 23.86 5.12
C ALA A 168 13.46 22.67 4.85
N SER A 169 13.01 22.47 3.61
CA SER A 169 12.17 21.33 3.21
C SER A 169 12.91 20.00 3.34
N VAL A 170 14.20 19.95 2.96
CA VAL A 170 15.06 18.77 3.13
C VAL A 170 15.26 18.45 4.61
N LEU A 171 15.49 19.44 5.46
CA LEU A 171 15.61 19.26 6.90
C LEU A 171 14.31 18.68 7.49
N LEU A 172 13.16 19.26 7.14
CA LEU A 172 11.85 18.78 7.59
C LEU A 172 11.60 17.33 7.14
N LEU A 173 11.89 17.00 5.89
CA LEU A 173 11.72 15.65 5.34
C LEU A 173 12.56 14.62 6.11
N ASN A 174 13.85 14.89 6.31
CA ASN A 174 14.75 13.97 7.00
C ASN A 174 14.39 13.78 8.48
N VAL A 175 14.00 14.86 9.19
CA VAL A 175 13.53 14.78 10.58
C VAL A 175 12.23 13.99 10.67
N ALA A 176 11.25 14.28 9.81
CA ALA A 176 9.98 13.54 9.77
C ALA A 176 10.19 12.05 9.45
N PHE A 177 11.12 11.73 8.55
CA PHE A 177 11.49 10.36 8.21
C PHE A 177 12.09 9.63 9.42
N LEU A 178 13.04 10.23 10.15
CA LEU A 178 13.64 9.61 11.34
C LEU A 178 12.65 9.47 12.51
N LEU A 179 11.66 10.36 12.61
CA LEU A 179 10.59 10.27 13.62
C LEU A 179 9.48 9.30 13.24
N SER A 180 9.40 8.84 11.98
CA SER A 180 8.33 7.93 11.51
C SER A 180 8.19 6.60 12.26
N PRO A 181 9.24 6.01 12.86
CA PRO A 181 9.08 4.80 13.67
C PRO A 181 8.52 5.07 15.08
N LEU A 182 8.59 6.30 15.59
CA LEU A 182 8.21 6.63 16.97
C LEU A 182 6.72 6.41 17.26
N PRO A 183 5.78 6.77 16.35
CA PRO A 183 4.37 6.43 16.51
C PRO A 183 4.06 4.96 16.24
N ALA A 184 5.03 4.10 15.89
CA ALA A 184 4.76 2.69 15.61
C ALA A 184 4.78 1.81 16.89
N THR A 185 5.11 2.38 18.05
CA THR A 185 5.13 1.65 19.34
C THR A 185 3.76 1.67 20.02
N PRO A 186 3.15 0.52 20.33
CA PRO A 186 1.85 0.47 21.00
C PRO A 186 1.91 1.02 22.44
N PRO A 187 0.84 1.68 22.94
CA PRO A 187 -0.44 1.96 22.27
C PRO A 187 -0.37 3.25 21.42
N VAL A 188 -0.62 3.11 20.11
CA VAL A 188 -0.53 4.21 19.14
C VAL A 188 -1.85 4.96 19.06
N PRO A 189 -1.90 6.29 19.29
CA PRO A 189 -3.02 7.09 18.82
C PRO A 189 -2.96 7.19 17.29
N GLY A 190 -3.95 6.64 16.58
CA GLY A 190 -3.98 6.61 15.10
C GLY A 190 -3.85 7.99 14.43
N SER A 191 -4.10 9.08 15.16
CA SER A 191 -3.87 10.45 14.71
C SER A 191 -2.39 10.79 14.49
N ALA A 192 -1.48 10.24 15.30
CA ALA A 192 -0.05 10.52 15.20
C ALA A 192 0.56 9.93 13.92
N CYS A 193 0.20 8.69 13.58
CA CYS A 193 0.63 8.05 12.33
C CYS A 193 0.17 8.85 11.11
N THR A 194 -1.10 9.27 11.08
CA THR A 194 -1.66 10.09 10.00
C THR A 194 -0.97 11.45 9.89
N ALA A 195 -0.70 12.10 11.03
CA ALA A 195 -0.01 13.38 11.06
C ALA A 195 1.41 13.28 10.48
N VAL A 196 2.19 12.27 10.91
CA VAL A 196 3.54 12.04 10.38
C VAL A 196 3.52 11.74 8.88
N ALA A 197 2.59 10.91 8.42
CA ALA A 197 2.43 10.62 7.00
C ALA A 197 2.12 11.89 6.19
N ALA A 198 1.22 12.75 6.69
CA ALA A 198 0.88 14.01 6.04
C ALA A 198 2.08 14.97 5.99
N ILE A 199 2.84 15.10 7.08
CA ILE A 199 4.05 15.93 7.14
C ILE A 199 5.09 15.44 6.14
N LEU A 200 5.32 14.13 6.08
CA LEU A 200 6.30 13.53 5.18
C LEU A 200 5.92 13.75 3.70
N HIS A 201 4.63 13.60 3.37
CA HIS A 201 4.13 13.88 2.04
C HIS A 201 4.30 15.37 1.67
N PHE A 202 3.90 16.27 2.56
CA PHE A 202 4.06 17.71 2.36
C PHE A 202 5.53 18.10 2.16
N ALA A 203 6.44 17.60 3.01
CA ALA A 203 7.86 17.89 2.93
C ALA A 203 8.48 17.37 1.63
N LEU A 204 8.07 16.17 1.18
CA LEU A 204 8.50 15.60 -0.10
C LEU A 204 8.06 16.47 -1.28
N LEU A 205 6.76 16.83 -1.34
CA LEU A 205 6.23 17.71 -2.39
C LEU A 205 6.95 19.05 -2.39
N SER A 206 7.18 19.63 -1.21
CA SER A 206 7.91 20.89 -1.07
C SER A 206 9.36 20.78 -1.56
N CYS A 207 10.06 19.68 -1.26
CA CYS A 207 11.41 19.44 -1.76
C CYS A 207 11.43 19.37 -3.29
N LEU A 208 10.47 18.64 -3.89
CA LEU A 208 10.35 18.50 -5.35
C LEU A 208 10.05 19.85 -6.00
N THR A 209 9.14 20.65 -5.44
CA THR A 209 8.80 21.97 -6.00
C THR A 209 9.97 22.93 -5.92
N TRP A 210 10.69 23.01 -4.80
CA TRP A 210 11.85 23.88 -4.68
C TRP A 210 13.01 23.46 -5.57
N THR A 211 13.24 22.15 -5.71
CA THR A 211 14.24 21.62 -6.66
C THR A 211 13.87 21.97 -8.10
N ALA A 212 12.58 21.86 -8.46
CA ALA A 212 12.10 22.25 -9.78
C ALA A 212 12.25 23.76 -10.03
N ILE A 213 11.94 24.60 -9.04
CA ILE A 213 12.12 26.06 -9.11
C ILE A 213 13.60 26.42 -9.26
N GLU A 214 14.48 25.77 -8.51
CA GLU A 214 15.92 25.95 -8.63
C GLU A 214 16.43 25.56 -10.02
N GLY A 215 16.01 24.39 -10.52
CA GLY A 215 16.33 23.93 -11.87
C GLY A 215 15.83 24.87 -12.97
N PHE A 216 14.62 25.40 -12.82
CA PHE A 216 14.06 26.41 -13.74
C PHE A 216 14.83 27.74 -13.69
N ASN A 217 15.23 28.19 -12.50
CA ASN A 217 16.04 29.39 -12.34
C ASN A 217 17.42 29.23 -13.00
N LEU A 218 18.07 28.07 -12.80
CA LEU A 218 19.33 27.74 -13.47
C LEU A 218 19.19 27.71 -14.99
N TYR A 219 18.10 27.15 -15.51
CA TYR A 219 17.79 27.16 -16.94
C TYR A 219 17.67 28.60 -17.50
N LEU A 220 16.97 29.49 -16.80
CA LEU A 220 16.84 30.89 -17.21
C LEU A 220 18.19 31.63 -17.15
N LEU A 221 19.00 31.40 -16.13
CA LEU A 221 20.33 32.00 -16.01
C LEU A 221 21.24 31.58 -17.17
N LEU A 222 21.27 30.28 -17.49
CA LEU A 222 22.02 29.77 -18.65
C LEU A 222 21.49 30.36 -19.96
N GLY A 223 20.17 30.30 -20.18
CA GLY A 223 19.53 30.85 -21.38
C GLY A 223 19.81 32.35 -21.55
N ARG A 224 19.80 33.12 -20.46
CA ARG A 224 20.16 34.55 -20.48
C ARG A 224 21.62 34.77 -20.83
N VAL A 225 22.55 33.97 -20.28
CA VAL A 225 23.98 34.07 -20.61
C VAL A 225 24.23 33.76 -22.08
N TYR A 226 23.63 32.70 -22.63
CA TYR A 226 23.74 32.39 -24.06
C TYR A 226 23.09 33.45 -24.95
N ASN A 227 21.94 34.00 -24.55
CA ASN A 227 21.26 35.07 -25.30
C ASN A 227 22.02 36.42 -25.24
N ILE A 228 22.80 36.66 -24.17
CA ILE A 228 23.72 37.80 -24.09
C ILE A 228 24.96 37.57 -24.98
N TYR A 229 25.45 36.33 -25.10
CA TYR A 229 26.56 36.00 -26.00
C TYR A 229 26.18 36.01 -27.49
N ILE A 230 24.93 35.70 -27.84
CA ILE A 230 24.42 35.70 -29.22
C ILE A 230 24.08 37.12 -29.72
N ARG A 231 24.09 38.13 -28.85
CA ARG A 231 23.91 39.54 -29.25
C ARG A 231 25.27 40.23 -29.43
N ARG A 232 26.02 39.82 -30.45
CA ARG A 232 27.12 40.61 -31.02
C ARG A 232 27.23 40.38 -32.51
#